data_AF-A0A6G2VKL2-F1
#
_entry.id   AF-A0A6G2VKL2-F1
#
_cell.length_a   1.000
_cell.length_b   1.000
_cell.length_c   1.000
_cell.angle_alpha   90.00
_cell.angle_beta   90.00
_cell.angle_gamma   90.00
#
_symmetry.space_group_name_H-M   'P 1'
#
loop_
_entity.id
_entity.type
_entity.pdbx_description
1 polymer ?
#
loop_
_entity_poly.entity_id
_entity_poly.type
_entity_poly.pdbx_seq_one_letter_code
_entity_poly.pdbx_strand_id
1 'polypeptide(L)'
;AFKAVHGYRPDYFMSEDMEFFARLTAYGHRTGGPVAVLEDLRVRPSTRRYDAWSTARMLWWQNPVIVRLGLTSPRFWRNWYATTVR
;
A
#
# COMPACT_ATOMS: atom_id res chain seq x y z
N ALA A 1 -3.02 -18.50 6.21
CA ALA A 1 -1.91 -17.52 6.19
C ALA A 1 -2.33 -16.15 6.73
N PHE A 2 -3.34 -15.46 6.18
CA PHE A 2 -3.77 -14.10 6.62
C PHE A 2 -3.97 -13.95 8.14
N LYS A 3 -4.80 -14.81 8.75
CA LYS A 3 -5.02 -14.80 10.22
C LYS A 3 -3.74 -15.12 11.01
N ALA A 4 -2.89 -16.00 10.49
CA ALA A 4 -1.65 -16.41 11.15
C ALA A 4 -0.60 -15.29 11.20
N VAL A 5 -0.68 -14.33 10.28
CA VAL A 5 0.14 -13.11 10.30
C VAL A 5 -0.64 -11.89 10.80
N HIS A 6 -1.76 -12.08 11.50
CA HIS A 6 -2.59 -11.01 12.08
C HIS A 6 -3.20 -10.00 11.09
N GLY A 7 -3.39 -10.39 9.83
CA GLY A 7 -4.07 -9.57 8.82
C GLY A 7 -3.45 -8.19 8.58
N TYR A 8 -4.22 -7.26 8.03
CA TYR A 8 -3.77 -5.87 7.84
C TYR A 8 -3.71 -5.10 9.15
N ARG A 9 -2.76 -4.18 9.24
CA ARG A 9 -2.67 -3.23 10.36
C ARG A 9 -3.78 -2.17 10.23
N PRO A 10 -4.71 -2.08 11.19
CA PRO A 10 -5.85 -1.16 11.10
C PRO A 10 -5.45 0.30 11.35
N ASP A 11 -4.25 0.53 11.90
CA ASP A 11 -3.73 1.86 12.18
C ASP A 11 -2.96 2.49 11.00
N TYR A 12 -2.77 1.74 9.92
CA TYR A 12 -2.15 2.24 8.69
C TYR A 12 -3.22 2.80 7.75
N PHE A 13 -2.98 4.02 7.27
CA PHE A 13 -3.80 4.70 6.25
C PHE A 13 -3.28 4.46 4.82
N MET A 14 -2.08 3.91 4.66
CA MET A 14 -1.49 3.54 3.38
C MET A 14 -0.44 2.45 3.59
N SER A 15 -0.13 1.68 2.53
CA SER A 15 0.95 0.67 2.51
C SER A 15 0.77 -0.48 3.50
N GLU A 16 -0.45 -0.71 3.97
CA GLU A 16 -0.83 -1.86 4.78
C GLU A 16 -0.64 -3.18 4.01
N ASP A 17 -0.81 -3.13 2.69
CA ASP A 17 -0.60 -4.24 1.77
C ASP A 17 0.87 -4.67 1.67
N MET A 18 1.77 -3.70 1.53
CA MET A 18 3.22 -3.93 1.49
C MET A 18 3.76 -4.46 2.81
N GLU A 19 3.28 -3.90 3.93
CA GLU A 19 3.64 -4.38 5.27
C GLU A 19 3.14 -5.81 5.51
N PHE A 20 1.91 -6.09 5.12
CA PHE A 20 1.34 -7.44 5.18
C PHE A 20 2.11 -8.42 4.29
N PHE A 21 2.44 -8.02 3.07
CA PHE A 21 3.21 -8.85 2.14
C PHE A 21 4.58 -9.20 2.71
N ALA A 22 5.28 -8.24 3.32
CA ALA A 22 6.56 -8.51 3.99
C ALA A 22 6.43 -9.53 5.14
N ARG A 23 5.40 -9.39 5.99
CA ARG A 23 5.12 -10.35 7.07
C ARG A 23 4.72 -11.73 6.54
N LEU A 24 3.93 -11.76 5.48
CA LEU A 24 3.50 -12.99 4.81
C LEU A 24 4.69 -13.73 4.21
N THR A 25 5.59 -13.03 3.53
CA THR A 25 6.83 -13.58 2.97
C THR A 25 7.73 -14.14 4.06
N ALA A 26 7.95 -13.39 5.15
CA ALA A 26 8.71 -13.88 6.29
C ALA A 26 8.07 -15.12 6.95
N TYR A 27 6.73 -15.16 7.07
CA TYR A 27 6.02 -16.34 7.55
C TYR A 27 6.20 -17.54 6.61
N GLY A 28 6.07 -17.32 5.30
CA GLY A 28 6.25 -18.35 4.29
C GLY A 28 7.64 -18.99 4.32
N HIS A 29 8.69 -18.17 4.44
CA HIS A 29 10.06 -18.66 4.62
C HIS A 29 10.23 -19.53 5.87
N ARG A 30 9.56 -19.17 6.98
CA ARG A 30 9.63 -19.94 8.23
C ARG A 30 8.87 -21.27 8.18
N THR A 31 7.80 -21.36 7.40
CA THR A 31 6.94 -22.56 7.35
C THR A 31 7.13 -23.40 6.10
N GLY A 32 8.11 -23.09 5.24
CA GLY A 32 8.31 -23.77 3.96
C GLY A 32 7.18 -23.54 2.95
N GLY A 33 6.37 -22.49 3.14
CA GLY A 33 5.25 -22.13 2.26
C GLY A 33 5.64 -20.92 1.41
N PRO A 34 6.06 -21.10 0.14
CA PRO A 34 6.51 -19.97 -0.68
C PRO A 34 5.38 -18.96 -0.93
N VAL A 35 5.72 -17.68 -0.87
CA VAL A 35 4.86 -16.58 -1.31
C VAL A 35 5.25 -16.24 -2.73
N ALA A 36 4.28 -16.24 -3.65
CA ALA A 36 4.48 -15.93 -5.06
C ALA A 36 3.62 -14.73 -5.48
N VAL A 37 4.15 -13.92 -6.40
CA VAL A 37 3.41 -12.87 -7.08
C VAL A 37 2.79 -13.47 -8.34
N LEU A 38 1.49 -13.24 -8.55
CA LEU A 38 0.79 -13.69 -9.75
C LEU A 38 0.96 -12.65 -10.85
N GLU A 39 1.80 -12.94 -11.84
CA GLU A 39 2.11 -12.01 -12.94
C GLU A 39 1.09 -12.08 -14.10
N ASP A 40 0.42 -13.22 -14.26
CA ASP A 40 -0.55 -13.44 -15.35
C ASP A 40 -1.88 -12.71 -15.14
N LEU A 41 -2.12 -12.21 -13.92
CA LEU A 41 -3.32 -11.44 -13.62
C LEU A 41 -3.19 -10.02 -14.16
N ARG A 42 -3.85 -9.76 -15.29
CA ARG A 42 -3.96 -8.41 -15.86
C ARG A 42 -4.97 -7.58 -15.08
N VAL A 43 -4.49 -6.83 -14.09
CA VAL A 43 -5.27 -5.79 -13.42
C VAL A 43 -5.00 -4.46 -14.12
N ARG A 44 -6.05 -3.76 -14.58
CA ARG A 44 -5.92 -2.40 -15.11
C ARG A 44 -6.03 -1.40 -13.95
N PRO A 45 -4.95 -0.71 -13.56
CA PRO A 45 -5.02 0.28 -12.50
C PRO A 45 -5.83 1.51 -12.93
N SER A 46 -6.45 2.18 -11.96
CA SER A 46 -7.10 3.47 -12.19
C SER A 46 -6.05 4.60 -12.10
N THR A 47 -5.82 5.30 -13.21
CA THR A 47 -4.85 6.40 -13.31
C THR A 47 -5.43 7.76 -12.93
N ARG A 48 -6.73 7.85 -12.60
CA ARG A 48 -7.47 9.13 -12.46
C ARG A 48 -6.78 10.18 -11.56
N ARG A 49 -6.19 9.76 -10.43
CA ARG A 49 -5.44 10.67 -9.56
C ARG A 49 -4.17 11.18 -10.22
N TYR A 50 -3.44 10.32 -10.91
CA TYR A 50 -2.21 10.68 -11.61
C TYR A 50 -2.50 11.59 -12.80
N ASP A 51 -3.57 11.32 -13.55
CA ASP A 51 -3.99 12.16 -14.67
C ASP A 51 -4.34 13.60 -14.24
N ALA A 52 -4.81 13.76 -13.00
CA ALA A 52 -5.18 15.06 -12.42
C ALA A 52 -4.04 15.75 -11.64
N TRP A 53 -2.90 15.10 -11.43
CA TRP A 53 -1.82 15.63 -10.59
C TRP A 53 -0.68 16.21 -11.42
N SER A 54 -0.06 17.26 -10.89
CA SER A 54 1.23 17.71 -11.41
C SER A 54 2.32 16.68 -11.08
N THR A 55 3.38 16.61 -11.89
CA THR A 55 4.54 15.73 -11.65
C THR A 55 5.12 15.90 -10.25
N ALA A 56 5.22 17.14 -9.76
CA ALA A 56 5.71 17.42 -8.41
C ALA A 56 4.83 16.77 -7.32
N ARG A 57 3.51 16.81 -7.50
CA ARG A 57 2.56 16.16 -6.59
C ARG A 57 2.66 14.63 -6.68
N MET A 58 2.88 14.07 -7.87
CA MET A 58 3.12 12.63 -8.00
C MET A 58 4.38 12.20 -7.25
N LEU A 59 5.51 12.91 -7.45
CA LEU A 59 6.77 12.61 -6.78
C LEU A 59 6.65 12.70 -5.25
N TRP A 60 5.91 13.67 -4.74
CA TRP A 60 5.65 13.79 -3.30
C TRP A 60 4.93 12.56 -2.74
N TRP A 61 3.83 12.13 -3.38
CA TRP A 61 3.02 11.02 -2.89
C TRP A 61 3.63 9.63 -3.17
N GLN A 62 4.51 9.52 -4.16
CA GLN A 62 5.22 8.27 -4.48
C GLN A 62 6.53 8.12 -3.71
N ASN A 63 7.02 9.17 -3.03
CA ASN A 63 8.27 9.08 -2.29
C ASN A 63 8.11 8.12 -1.09
N PRO A 64 8.85 7.00 -1.05
CA PRO A 64 8.67 5.98 -0.02
C PRO A 64 9.00 6.50 1.39
N VAL A 65 9.90 7.47 1.51
CA VAL A 65 10.24 8.09 2.81
C VAL A 65 9.07 8.92 3.32
N ILE A 66 8.48 9.74 2.45
CA ILE A 66 7.34 10.60 2.78
C ILE A 66 6.15 9.73 3.22
N VAL A 67 5.82 8.70 2.45
CA VAL A 67 4.73 7.77 2.77
C VAL A 67 4.99 7.07 4.10
N ARG A 68 6.22 6.59 4.33
CA ARG A 68 6.59 5.85 5.55
C ARG A 68 6.48 6.69 6.82
N LEU A 69 6.78 7.99 6.75
CA LEU A 69 6.62 8.90 7.89
C LEU A 69 5.14 9.24 8.16
N GLY A 70 4.28 9.08 7.15
CA GLY A 70 2.85 9.41 7.23
C GLY A 70 1.93 8.25 7.60
N LEU A 71 2.40 7.00 7.68
CA LEU A 71 1.56 5.78 7.66
C LEU A 71 0.39 5.80 8.65
N THR A 72 0.60 6.30 9.87
CA THR A 72 -0.41 6.30 10.95
C THR A 72 -1.08 7.67 11.16
N SER A 73 -0.77 8.66 10.32
CA SER A 73 -1.24 10.04 10.50
C SER A 73 -2.52 10.32 9.72
N PRO A 74 -3.70 10.39 10.37
CA PRO A 74 -4.94 10.75 9.70
C PRO A 74 -4.89 12.15 9.07
N ARG A 75 -4.13 13.07 9.68
CA ARG A 75 -3.98 14.44 9.16
C ARG A 75 -3.21 14.46 7.85
N PHE A 76 -2.18 13.64 7.73
CA PHE A 76 -1.39 13.51 6.50
C PHE A 76 -2.24 12.96 5.36
N TRP A 77 -3.03 11.91 5.63
CA TRP A 77 -3.86 11.25 4.63
C TRP A 77 -5.24 11.88 4.43
N ARG A 78 -5.63 12.89 5.22
CA ARG A 78 -6.95 13.53 5.14
C ARG A 78 -7.36 13.87 3.71
N ASN A 79 -6.46 14.53 2.97
CA ASN A 79 -6.76 14.93 1.59
C ASN A 79 -6.89 13.72 0.66
N TRP A 80 -6.12 12.66 0.88
CA TRP A 80 -6.20 11.44 0.09
C TRP A 80 -7.59 10.78 0.15
N TYR A 81 -8.23 10.81 1.33
CA TYR A 81 -9.57 10.27 1.54
C TYR A 81 -10.69 11.26 1.23
N ALA A 82 -10.53 12.55 1.56
CA ALA A 82 -11.56 13.57 1.39
C ALA A 82 -11.80 13.93 -0.08
N THR A 83 -10.76 13.89 -0.93
CA THR A 83 -10.90 14.14 -2.37
C THR A 83 -11.06 12.82 -3.11
N THR A 84 -12.30 12.41 -3.34
CA THR A 84 -12.60 11.32 -4.27
C THR A 84 -12.48 11.86 -5.70
N VAL A 85 -11.53 11.34 -6.48
CA VAL A 85 -11.48 11.61 -7.92
C VAL A 85 -12.52 10.72 -8.57
N ARG A 86 -13.63 11.33 -9.01
CA ARG A 86 -14.72 10.65 -9.71
C ARG A 86 -14.37 10.52 -11.18
#